data_AF-A0A016WCE1-F1
#
_entry.id   AF-A0A016WCE1-F1
#
_cell.length_a   1.000
_cell.length_b   1.000
_cell.length_c   1.000
_cell.angle_alpha   90.00
_cell.angle_beta   90.00
_cell.angle_gamma   90.00
#
_symmetry.space_group_name_H-M   'P 1'
#
loop_
_entity.id
_entity.type
_entity.pdbx_description
1 polymer ?
#
loop_
_entity_poly.entity_id
_entity_poly.type
_entity_poly.pdbx_seq_one_letter_code
_entity_poly.pdbx_strand_id
1 'polypeptide(L)'
;MFAFAAVPSAIQFVCFLFLPESPRWLFENDRKEEGEEVLMKIYNGHKEWVNYEMAEIHYAYKLELQAKEESGAADGSILLRVLRTPHVRKALFIGGIIQAFQQLSGINTVMYYTANIIRAAGVTNPHTTIWISVGTSAINFIGTFIPMALVERMGRRILLMISITGVIVSLLAMGTAFLLINKDSALALHDQSFVNLSNPDHHQQHCEKYSNCDFCVTNEECGFCLVKGEEAGYCLRKADSATAPVSGAGPCSSPEAMGTKYEWDQNSCKTKYTILPIIIMVFYLLSFSSGYAPLPWVVNAEFYPLWARSTCVSIATACNWIFNLIISLTFLSLSQALTKYGTFFLYAGFTVVALTFVYFFLPETRGYSIDEVEMLFMTKRAKQHALAKREKSSNALNPNISVIQMTDAS
;
A
#
# COMPACT_ATOMS: atom_id res chain seq x y z
N MET A 1 11.12 -17.76 12.20
CA MET A 1 10.68 -16.77 11.20
C MET A 1 11.55 -15.51 11.20
N PHE A 2 11.75 -14.81 12.33
CA PHE A 2 12.52 -13.55 12.35
C PHE A 2 13.99 -13.66 11.87
N ALA A 3 14.70 -14.73 12.23
CA ALA A 3 16.08 -14.95 11.78
C ALA A 3 16.22 -15.13 10.25
N PHE A 4 15.15 -15.55 9.56
CA PHE A 4 15.18 -15.73 8.10
C PHE A 4 15.30 -14.39 7.36
N ALA A 5 14.87 -13.28 7.97
CA ALA A 5 15.05 -11.94 7.41
C ALA A 5 16.52 -11.50 7.36
N ALA A 6 17.41 -12.15 8.12
CA ALA A 6 18.84 -11.90 8.06
C ALA A 6 19.46 -12.40 6.74
N VAL A 7 18.87 -13.39 6.08
CA VAL A 7 19.43 -14.00 4.86
C VAL A 7 19.45 -13.01 3.69
N PRO A 8 18.31 -12.38 3.29
CA PRO A 8 18.35 -11.36 2.23
C PRO A 8 19.21 -10.16 2.59
N SER A 9 19.22 -9.76 3.87
CA SER A 9 20.02 -8.63 4.36
C SER A 9 21.53 -8.90 4.23
N ALA A 10 21.97 -10.11 4.56
CA ALA A 10 23.36 -10.52 4.40
C ALA A 10 23.77 -10.60 2.92
N ILE A 11 22.89 -11.15 2.06
CA ILE A 11 23.12 -11.17 0.61
C ILE A 11 23.26 -9.73 0.08
N GLN A 12 22.33 -8.84 0.45
CA GLN A 12 22.36 -7.44 0.05
C GLN A 12 23.63 -6.73 0.52
N PHE A 13 24.06 -6.96 1.77
CA PHE A 13 25.31 -6.40 2.31
C PHE A 13 26.53 -6.84 1.49
N VAL A 14 26.63 -8.14 1.19
CA VAL A 14 27.72 -8.67 0.36
C VAL A 14 27.67 -8.07 -1.06
N CYS A 15 26.50 -7.96 -1.67
CA CYS A 15 26.33 -7.33 -2.99
C CYS A 15 26.75 -5.85 -3.00
N PHE A 16 26.49 -5.09 -1.93
CA PHE A 16 26.91 -3.68 -1.84
C PHE A 16 28.43 -3.50 -1.85
N LEU A 17 29.22 -4.48 -1.38
CA LEU A 17 30.68 -4.43 -1.45
C LEU A 17 31.20 -4.46 -2.89
N PHE A 18 30.39 -4.91 -3.86
CA PHE A 18 30.77 -5.02 -5.28
C PHE A 18 30.09 -3.97 -6.17
N LEU A 19 29.14 -3.19 -5.65
CA LEU A 19 28.44 -2.16 -6.42
C LEU A 19 29.34 -0.91 -6.53
N PRO A 20 29.54 -0.35 -7.74
CA PRO A 20 30.25 0.91 -7.89
C PRO A 20 29.44 2.05 -7.30
N GLU A 21 30.14 3.11 -6.87
CA GLU A 21 29.50 4.35 -6.46
C GLU A 21 28.74 5.00 -7.62
N SER A 22 27.71 5.78 -7.27
CA SER A 22 26.91 6.50 -8.27
C SER A 22 27.79 7.48 -9.08
N PRO A 23 27.77 7.43 -10.43
CA PRO A 23 28.55 8.35 -11.28
C PRO A 23 28.30 9.82 -10.96
N ARG A 24 27.05 10.15 -10.57
CA ARG A 24 26.68 11.50 -10.17
C ARG A 24 27.36 11.93 -8.87
N TRP A 25 27.40 11.05 -7.87
CA TRP A 25 28.07 11.34 -6.60
C TRP A 25 29.59 11.49 -6.81
N LEU A 26 30.19 10.65 -7.66
CA LEU A 26 31.60 10.77 -8.04
C LEU A 26 31.89 12.13 -8.70
N PHE A 27 31.00 12.58 -9.60
CA PHE A 27 31.10 13.90 -10.22
C PHE A 27 31.00 15.06 -9.21
N GLU A 28 30.08 14.97 -8.24
CA GLU A 28 29.88 15.97 -7.18
C GLU A 28 31.07 16.07 -6.21
N ASN A 29 31.87 15.01 -6.08
CA ASN A 29 33.08 14.96 -5.24
C ASN A 29 34.39 15.09 -6.05
N ASP A 30 34.33 15.75 -7.21
CA ASP A 30 35.46 16.01 -8.11
C ASP A 30 36.19 14.76 -8.67
N ARG A 31 35.59 13.57 -8.56
CA ARG A 31 36.11 12.28 -9.08
C ARG A 31 35.52 11.94 -10.45
N LYS A 32 35.69 12.83 -11.42
CA LYS A 32 35.02 12.77 -12.74
C LYS A 32 35.48 11.58 -13.60
N GLU A 33 36.79 11.30 -13.60
CA GLU A 33 37.37 10.20 -14.39
C GLU A 33 36.81 8.84 -13.95
N GLU A 34 36.70 8.62 -12.63
CA GLU A 34 36.10 7.40 -12.08
C GLU A 34 34.61 7.29 -12.42
N GLY A 35 33.88 8.41 -12.42
CA GLY A 35 32.49 8.45 -12.86
C GLY A 35 32.32 8.03 -14.32
N GLU A 36 33.22 8.49 -15.20
CA GLU A 36 33.25 8.10 -16.62
C GLU A 36 33.56 6.61 -16.79
N GLU A 37 34.51 6.05 -16.03
CA GLU A 37 34.82 4.62 -16.06
C GLU A 37 33.62 3.76 -15.64
N VAL A 38 32.86 4.19 -14.63
CA VAL A 38 31.64 3.49 -14.20
C VAL A 38 30.57 3.53 -15.30
N LEU A 39 30.36 4.69 -15.94
CA LEU A 39 29.42 4.81 -17.06
C LEU A 39 29.87 3.99 -18.28
N MET A 40 31.17 3.93 -18.57
CA MET A 40 31.72 3.06 -19.62
C MET A 40 31.41 1.59 -19.37
N LYS A 41 31.43 1.13 -18.10
CA LYS A 41 30.99 -0.24 -17.75
C LYS A 41 29.49 -0.42 -17.92
N ILE A 42 28.67 0.54 -17.49
CA ILE A 42 27.19 0.47 -17.58
C ILE A 42 26.71 0.43 -19.03
N TYR A 43 27.25 1.30 -19.89
CA TYR A 43 26.87 1.38 -21.30
C TYR A 43 27.69 0.46 -22.21
N ASN A 44 28.39 -0.55 -21.67
CA ASN A 44 29.20 -1.51 -22.44
C ASN A 44 30.16 -0.84 -23.45
N GLY A 45 30.80 0.27 -23.06
CA GLY A 45 31.79 1.00 -23.86
C GLY A 45 31.25 1.92 -24.94
N HIS A 46 29.94 2.18 -25.01
CA HIS A 46 29.37 3.12 -25.98
C HIS A 46 29.67 4.57 -25.59
N LYS A 47 30.77 5.12 -26.11
CA LYS A 47 31.27 6.47 -25.78
C LYS A 47 30.27 7.60 -26.03
N GLU A 48 29.41 7.49 -27.04
CA GLU A 48 28.39 8.52 -27.32
C GLU A 48 27.40 8.67 -26.17
N TRP A 49 26.90 7.56 -25.63
CA TRP A 49 25.98 7.53 -24.48
C TRP A 49 26.66 8.01 -23.20
N VAL A 50 27.93 7.62 -22.99
CA VAL A 50 28.70 8.08 -21.82
C VAL A 50 28.92 9.59 -21.85
N ASN A 51 29.32 10.14 -23.01
CA ASN A 51 29.49 11.58 -23.17
C ASN A 51 28.19 12.35 -22.99
N TYR A 52 27.08 11.81 -23.50
CA TYR A 52 25.74 12.36 -23.29
C TYR A 52 25.38 12.41 -21.80
N GLU A 53 25.50 11.28 -21.09
CA GLU A 53 25.15 11.19 -19.67
C GLU A 53 26.06 12.07 -18.80
N MET A 54 27.37 12.12 -19.10
CA MET A 54 28.31 13.02 -18.43
C MET A 54 27.97 14.49 -18.65
N ALA A 55 27.53 14.86 -19.85
CA ALA A 55 27.09 16.22 -20.17
C ALA A 55 25.82 16.60 -19.39
N GLU A 56 24.85 15.69 -19.29
CA GLU A 56 23.63 15.88 -18.50
C GLU A 56 23.94 16.05 -17.01
N ILE A 57 24.81 15.20 -16.44
CA ILE A 57 25.24 15.31 -15.03
C ILE A 57 25.93 16.67 -14.78
N HIS A 58 26.83 17.09 -15.66
CA HIS A 58 27.51 18.39 -15.54
C HIS A 58 26.54 19.57 -15.65
N TYR A 59 25.58 19.49 -16.57
CA TYR A 59 24.54 20.51 -16.73
C TYR A 59 23.67 20.62 -15.48
N ALA A 60 23.17 19.50 -14.96
CA ALA A 60 22.38 19.45 -13.73
C ALA A 60 23.16 20.00 -12.52
N TYR A 61 24.43 19.61 -12.37
CA TYR A 61 25.29 20.10 -11.29
C TYR A 61 25.49 21.62 -11.33
N LYS A 62 25.76 22.19 -12.51
CA LYS A 62 25.86 23.65 -12.68
C LYS A 62 24.58 24.37 -12.33
N LEU A 63 23.43 23.81 -12.73
CA LEU A 63 22.12 24.38 -12.42
C LEU A 63 21.86 24.40 -10.91
N GLU A 64 22.24 23.33 -10.20
CA GLU A 64 22.14 23.25 -8.75
C GLU A 64 23.05 24.25 -8.04
N LEU A 65 24.28 24.45 -8.53
CA LEU A 65 25.22 25.43 -7.99
C LEU A 65 24.68 26.86 -8.13
N GLN A 66 24.21 27.22 -9.33
CA GLN A 66 23.59 28.53 -9.58
C GLN A 66 22.33 28.74 -8.73
N ALA A 67 21.53 27.69 -8.56
CA ALA A 67 20.34 27.77 -7.71
C ALA A 67 20.70 27.93 -6.22
N LYS A 68 21.83 27.37 -5.75
CA LYS A 68 22.35 27.61 -4.38
C LYS A 68 22.84 29.05 -4.22
N GLU A 69 23.54 29.59 -5.22
CA GLU A 69 24.02 30.98 -5.23
C GLU A 69 22.86 31.99 -5.25
N GLU A 70 21.88 31.83 -6.15
CA GLU A 70 20.73 32.74 -6.28
C GLU A 70 19.82 32.73 -5.03
N SER A 71 19.74 31.61 -4.33
CA SER A 71 18.90 31.49 -3.14
C SER A 71 19.56 32.02 -1.86
N GLY A 72 20.84 32.43 -1.92
CA GLY A 72 21.61 32.91 -0.75
C GLY A 72 21.66 31.89 0.39
N ALA A 73 21.29 30.64 0.12
CA ALA A 73 21.14 29.59 1.10
C ALA A 73 22.50 28.92 1.29
N ALA A 74 23.42 29.66 1.90
CA ALA A 74 24.52 29.06 2.64
C ALA A 74 23.88 28.30 3.82
N ASP A 75 23.84 26.97 3.71
CA ASP A 75 23.59 26.06 4.83
C ASP A 75 22.19 26.11 5.50
N GLY A 76 21.15 26.49 4.75
CA GLY A 76 19.76 26.34 5.20
C GLY A 76 19.28 24.89 5.08
N SER A 77 18.50 24.40 6.05
CA SER A 77 17.92 23.05 5.96
C SER A 77 17.14 22.88 4.65
N ILE A 78 17.46 21.83 3.88
CA ILE A 78 16.80 21.52 2.59
C ILE A 78 15.27 21.48 2.77
N LEU A 79 14.82 21.01 3.94
CA LEU A 79 13.41 21.01 4.34
C LEU A 79 12.78 22.40 4.32
N LEU A 80 13.43 23.43 4.86
CA LEU A 80 12.91 24.80 4.85
C LEU A 80 12.83 25.35 3.41
N ARG A 81 13.81 25.02 2.57
CA ARG A 81 13.80 25.37 1.14
C ARG A 81 12.64 24.70 0.41
N VAL A 82 12.37 23.41 0.68
CA VAL A 82 11.22 22.68 0.14
C VAL A 82 9.90 23.34 0.53
N LEU A 83 9.74 23.70 1.81
CA LEU A 83 8.51 24.34 2.31
C LEU A 83 8.29 25.76 1.76
N ARG A 84 9.37 26.50 1.50
CA ARG A 84 9.31 27.85 0.91
C ARG A 84 9.03 27.83 -0.58
N THR A 85 9.42 26.77 -1.29
CA THR A 85 9.30 26.67 -2.74
C THR A 85 7.90 26.17 -3.16
N PRO A 86 7.04 27.01 -3.78
CA PRO A 86 5.62 26.67 -3.93
C PRO A 86 5.34 25.43 -4.79
N HIS A 87 6.08 25.23 -5.88
CA HIS A 87 5.86 24.10 -6.78
C HIS A 87 6.33 22.77 -6.14
N VAL A 88 7.47 22.75 -5.45
CA VAL A 88 7.95 21.56 -4.72
C VAL A 88 7.01 21.22 -3.57
N ARG A 89 6.53 22.21 -2.82
CA ARG A 89 5.54 21.98 -1.76
C ARG A 89 4.25 21.36 -2.30
N LYS A 90 3.78 21.80 -3.48
CA LYS A 90 2.60 21.22 -4.14
C LYS A 90 2.86 19.76 -4.57
N ALA A 91 4.02 19.48 -5.16
CA ALA A 91 4.43 18.13 -5.51
C ALA A 91 4.52 17.22 -4.27
N LEU A 92 5.08 17.73 -3.16
CA LEU A 92 5.22 17.00 -1.90
C LEU A 92 3.85 16.68 -1.28
N PHE A 93 2.93 17.65 -1.31
CA PHE A 93 1.56 17.44 -0.86
C PHE A 93 0.85 16.34 -1.65
N ILE A 94 0.96 16.36 -2.98
CA ILE A 94 0.36 15.33 -3.85
C ILE A 94 1.03 13.96 -3.60
N GLY A 95 2.37 13.92 -3.56
CA GLY A 95 3.12 12.69 -3.34
C GLY A 95 2.85 12.05 -1.97
N GLY A 96 2.78 12.86 -0.91
CA GLY A 96 2.45 12.40 0.45
C GLY A 96 1.00 11.92 0.59
N ILE A 97 0.04 12.64 -0.02
CA ILE A 97 -1.37 12.23 0.00
C ILE A 97 -1.60 10.93 -0.78
N ILE A 98 -0.95 10.76 -1.93
CA ILE A 98 -1.04 9.50 -2.69
C ILE A 98 -0.54 8.32 -1.85
N GLN A 99 0.55 8.51 -1.09
CA GLN A 99 1.06 7.49 -0.16
C GLN A 99 0.09 7.21 1.00
N ALA A 100 -0.55 8.24 1.56
CA ALA A 100 -1.57 8.08 2.59
C ALA A 100 -2.78 7.29 2.05
N PHE A 101 -3.29 7.65 0.88
CA PHE A 101 -4.43 6.98 0.27
C PHE A 101 -4.16 5.52 -0.06
N GLN A 102 -2.95 5.19 -0.52
CA GLN A 102 -2.53 3.80 -0.72
C GLN A 102 -2.71 2.96 0.55
N GLN A 103 -2.44 3.52 1.73
CA GLN A 103 -2.59 2.81 3.01
C GLN A 103 -4.04 2.79 3.50
N LEU A 104 -4.77 3.89 3.28
CA LEU A 104 -6.20 4.00 3.64
C LEU A 104 -7.11 3.06 2.85
N SER A 105 -6.64 2.49 1.73
CA SER A 105 -7.36 1.41 1.02
C SER A 105 -7.32 0.07 1.76
N GLY A 106 -6.61 -0.01 2.88
CA GLY A 106 -6.59 -1.18 3.77
C GLY A 106 -5.72 -2.34 3.30
N ILE A 107 -4.77 -2.13 2.39
CA ILE A 107 -3.97 -3.23 1.82
C ILE A 107 -3.21 -4.01 2.88
N ASN A 108 -2.52 -3.32 3.80
CA ASN A 108 -1.71 -3.97 4.81
C ASN A 108 -2.58 -4.69 5.84
N THR A 109 -3.74 -4.15 6.16
CA THR A 109 -4.77 -4.85 6.91
C THR A 109 -5.20 -6.14 6.23
N VAL A 110 -5.60 -6.08 4.94
CA VAL A 110 -6.01 -7.27 4.20
C VAL A 110 -4.89 -8.29 4.17
N MET A 111 -3.65 -7.86 3.94
CA MET A 111 -2.49 -8.76 3.92
C MET A 111 -2.20 -9.38 5.29
N TYR A 112 -2.05 -8.59 6.36
CA TYR A 112 -1.70 -9.09 7.71
C TYR A 112 -2.80 -9.99 8.28
N TYR A 113 -4.05 -9.65 8.02
CA TYR A 113 -5.21 -10.39 8.51
C TYR A 113 -5.81 -11.33 7.46
N THR A 114 -5.10 -11.65 6.37
CA THR A 114 -5.58 -12.54 5.30
C THR A 114 -6.12 -13.85 5.88
N ALA A 115 -5.34 -14.50 6.76
CA ALA A 115 -5.74 -15.75 7.39
C ALA A 115 -7.00 -15.57 8.25
N ASN A 116 -7.13 -14.45 8.97
CA ASN A 116 -8.31 -14.15 9.78
C ASN A 116 -9.53 -13.86 8.90
N ILE A 117 -9.37 -13.19 7.76
CA ILE A 117 -10.43 -12.92 6.79
C ILE A 117 -10.93 -14.23 6.17
N ILE A 118 -10.02 -15.12 5.76
CA ILE A 118 -10.35 -16.45 5.21
C ILE A 118 -11.09 -17.30 6.24
N ARG A 119 -10.65 -17.26 7.50
CA ARG A 119 -11.34 -17.95 8.59
C ARG A 119 -12.71 -17.34 8.85
N ALA A 120 -12.82 -16.02 8.91
CA ALA A 120 -14.10 -15.33 9.06
C ALA A 120 -15.08 -15.61 7.91
N ALA A 121 -14.59 -15.99 6.73
CA ALA A 121 -15.43 -16.44 5.61
C ALA A 121 -16.01 -17.86 5.81
N GLY A 122 -15.55 -18.63 6.80
CA GLY A 122 -16.06 -19.98 7.11
C GLY A 122 -15.07 -21.12 6.83
N VAL A 123 -13.79 -20.82 6.54
CA VAL A 123 -12.76 -21.86 6.38
C VAL A 123 -12.23 -22.27 7.76
N THR A 124 -12.62 -23.45 8.23
CA THR A 124 -12.27 -23.97 9.56
C THR A 124 -10.83 -24.53 9.61
N ASN A 125 -10.38 -25.17 8.52
CA ASN A 125 -9.11 -25.89 8.49
C ASN A 125 -7.90 -24.92 8.41
N PRO A 126 -6.96 -24.95 9.38
CA PRO A 126 -5.79 -24.09 9.37
C PRO A 126 -4.85 -24.36 8.18
N HIS A 127 -4.67 -25.62 7.75
CA HIS A 127 -3.78 -25.96 6.65
C HIS A 127 -4.29 -25.41 5.31
N THR A 128 -5.60 -25.54 5.06
CA THR A 128 -6.24 -24.97 3.86
C THR A 128 -6.13 -23.45 3.86
N THR A 129 -6.33 -22.81 5.01
CA THR A 129 -6.18 -21.35 5.17
C THR A 129 -4.78 -20.87 4.80
N ILE A 130 -3.74 -21.59 5.23
CA ILE A 130 -2.34 -21.27 4.90
C ILE A 130 -2.11 -21.34 3.39
N TRP A 131 -2.51 -22.43 2.73
CA TRP A 131 -2.30 -22.58 1.28
C TRP A 131 -3.08 -21.56 0.44
N ILE A 132 -4.30 -21.20 0.85
CA ILE A 132 -5.04 -20.10 0.21
C ILE A 132 -4.27 -18.79 0.36
N SER A 133 -3.75 -18.49 1.56
CA SER A 133 -2.96 -17.28 1.84
C SER A 133 -1.67 -17.21 1.01
N VAL A 134 -1.02 -18.36 0.79
CA VAL A 134 0.15 -18.48 -0.10
C VAL A 134 -0.26 -18.18 -1.54
N GLY A 135 -1.36 -18.76 -2.01
CA GLY A 135 -1.89 -18.52 -3.36
C GLY A 135 -2.24 -17.05 -3.60
N THR A 136 -2.89 -16.39 -2.65
CA THR A 136 -3.23 -14.95 -2.76
C THR A 136 -1.98 -14.07 -2.78
N SER A 137 -0.95 -14.42 -2.02
CA SER A 137 0.33 -13.72 -2.03
C SER A 137 1.08 -13.89 -3.36
N ALA A 138 1.02 -15.09 -3.95
CA ALA A 138 1.59 -15.35 -5.27
C ALA A 138 0.90 -14.55 -6.38
N ILE A 139 -0.43 -14.41 -6.34
CA ILE A 139 -1.17 -13.58 -7.29
C ILE A 139 -0.82 -12.10 -7.13
N ASN A 140 -0.69 -11.62 -5.89
CA ASN A 140 -0.24 -10.25 -5.63
C ASN A 140 1.15 -10.00 -6.23
N PHE A 141 2.09 -10.95 -6.07
CA PHE A 141 3.40 -10.90 -6.71
C PHE A 141 3.31 -10.87 -8.24
N ILE A 142 2.56 -11.79 -8.85
CA ILE A 142 2.38 -11.85 -10.32
C ILE A 142 1.75 -10.56 -10.86
N GLY A 143 0.78 -9.99 -10.13
CA GLY A 143 0.12 -8.75 -10.51
C GLY A 143 1.07 -7.56 -10.63
N THR A 144 2.22 -7.57 -9.94
CA THR A 144 3.24 -6.50 -10.05
C THR A 144 3.94 -6.44 -11.41
N PHE A 145 3.92 -7.51 -12.20
CA PHE A 145 4.48 -7.48 -13.55
C PHE A 145 3.60 -6.73 -14.55
N ILE A 146 2.29 -6.61 -14.27
CA ILE A 146 1.33 -5.87 -15.11
C ILE A 146 1.76 -4.41 -15.27
N PRO A 147 2.00 -3.63 -14.20
CA PRO A 147 2.43 -2.25 -14.36
C PRO A 147 3.82 -2.14 -14.95
N MET A 148 4.73 -3.09 -14.68
CA MET A 148 6.05 -3.10 -15.31
C MET A 148 5.95 -3.16 -16.85
N ALA A 149 5.02 -3.94 -17.39
CA ALA A 149 4.80 -4.06 -18.83
C ALA A 149 3.97 -2.91 -19.43
N LEU A 150 3.05 -2.31 -18.66
CA LEU A 150 2.06 -1.35 -19.16
C LEU A 150 2.38 0.11 -18.86
N VAL A 151 3.22 0.42 -17.86
CA VAL A 151 3.46 1.81 -17.41
C VAL A 151 4.01 2.70 -18.53
N GLU A 152 4.88 2.17 -19.38
CA GLU A 152 5.44 2.92 -20.51
C GLU A 152 4.47 3.05 -21.69
N ARG A 153 3.42 2.22 -21.77
CA ARG A 153 2.43 2.23 -22.85
C ARG A 153 1.17 3.02 -22.53
N MET A 154 0.69 2.96 -21.29
CA MET A 154 -0.56 3.58 -20.86
C MET A 154 -0.35 4.89 -20.09
N GLY A 155 0.85 5.12 -19.56
CA GLY A 155 1.12 6.23 -18.65
C GLY A 155 0.79 5.89 -17.20
N ARG A 156 1.32 6.70 -16.29
CA ARG A 156 1.26 6.45 -14.85
C ARG A 156 -0.13 6.78 -14.31
N ARG A 157 -0.73 7.89 -14.76
CA ARG A 157 -2.00 8.38 -14.22
C ARG A 157 -3.16 7.46 -14.59
N ILE A 158 -3.26 7.05 -15.85
CA ILE A 158 -4.34 6.19 -16.35
C ILE A 158 -4.31 4.83 -15.67
N LEU A 159 -3.12 4.22 -15.61
CA LEU A 159 -2.94 2.92 -14.99
C LEU A 159 -3.29 2.95 -13.49
N LEU A 160 -2.90 4.02 -12.79
CA LEU A 160 -3.27 4.23 -11.39
C LEU A 160 -4.80 4.36 -11.22
N MET A 161 -5.48 5.13 -12.06
CA MET A 161 -6.94 5.29 -11.99
C MET A 161 -7.70 3.97 -12.24
N ILE A 162 -7.25 3.16 -13.22
CA ILE A 162 -7.84 1.84 -13.50
C ILE A 162 -7.69 0.94 -12.28
N SER A 163 -6.49 0.88 -11.72
CA SER A 163 -6.19 0.06 -10.54
C SER A 163 -7.01 0.50 -9.32
N ILE A 164 -7.08 1.80 -9.01
CA ILE A 164 -7.89 2.34 -7.90
C ILE A 164 -9.38 2.00 -8.11
N THR A 165 -9.88 2.09 -9.34
CA THR A 165 -11.28 1.73 -9.65
C THR A 165 -11.55 0.25 -9.38
N GLY A 166 -10.64 -0.64 -9.79
CA GLY A 166 -10.72 -2.07 -9.48
C GLY A 166 -10.70 -2.35 -7.97
N VAL A 167 -9.88 -1.60 -7.22
CA VAL A 167 -9.82 -1.68 -5.75
C VAL A 167 -11.15 -1.23 -5.12
N ILE A 168 -11.76 -0.14 -5.58
CA ILE A 168 -13.08 0.32 -5.09
C ILE A 168 -14.14 -0.75 -5.30
N VAL A 169 -14.24 -1.28 -6.52
CA VAL A 169 -15.22 -2.33 -6.86
C VAL A 169 -15.02 -3.55 -5.96
N SER A 170 -13.76 -3.94 -5.73
CA SER A 170 -13.43 -5.08 -4.87
C SER A 170 -13.78 -4.82 -3.41
N LEU A 171 -13.53 -3.63 -2.88
CA LEU A 171 -13.86 -3.27 -1.50
C LEU A 171 -15.37 -3.23 -1.26
N LEU A 172 -16.13 -2.67 -2.20
CA LEU A 172 -17.60 -2.69 -2.16
C LEU A 172 -18.15 -4.12 -2.24
N ALA A 173 -17.58 -4.96 -3.12
CA ALA A 173 -17.93 -6.36 -3.23
C ALA A 173 -17.59 -7.12 -1.93
N MET A 174 -16.44 -6.83 -1.30
CA MET A 174 -16.03 -7.45 -0.04
C MET A 174 -16.98 -7.09 1.11
N GLY A 175 -17.32 -5.80 1.25
CA GLY A 175 -18.33 -5.35 2.22
C GLY A 175 -19.67 -6.03 2.00
N THR A 176 -20.10 -6.17 0.75
CA THR A 176 -21.34 -6.88 0.39
C THR A 176 -21.27 -8.37 0.72
N ALA A 177 -20.15 -9.04 0.45
CA ALA A 177 -19.96 -10.45 0.76
C ALA A 177 -20.03 -10.72 2.27
N PHE A 178 -19.38 -9.90 3.10
CA PHE A 178 -19.48 -10.01 4.55
C PHE A 178 -20.86 -9.65 5.09
N LEU A 179 -21.58 -8.74 4.44
CA LEU A 179 -22.98 -8.44 4.79
C LEU A 179 -23.90 -9.65 4.49
N LEU A 180 -23.67 -10.35 3.37
CA LEU A 180 -24.40 -11.59 3.05
C LEU A 180 -24.09 -12.70 4.05
N ILE A 181 -22.81 -12.87 4.42
CA ILE A 181 -22.39 -13.82 5.47
C ILE A 181 -23.06 -13.50 6.80
N ASN A 182 -23.11 -12.23 7.20
CA ASN A 182 -23.77 -11.82 8.44
C ASN A 182 -25.27 -12.17 8.45
N LYS A 183 -25.96 -12.02 7.31
CA LYS A 183 -27.39 -12.36 7.17
C LYS A 183 -27.67 -13.86 7.10
N ASP A 184 -26.74 -14.64 6.55
CA ASP A 184 -26.82 -16.11 6.43
C ASP A 184 -26.32 -16.83 7.69
N SER A 185 -25.68 -16.12 8.62
CA SER A 185 -25.10 -16.69 9.83
C SER A 185 -26.17 -17.18 10.79
N ALA A 186 -25.88 -18.31 11.46
CA ALA A 186 -26.74 -18.90 12.47
C ALA A 186 -27.12 -17.92 13.58
N LEU A 187 -28.38 -18.01 14.04
CA LEU A 187 -28.90 -17.16 15.11
C LEU A 187 -28.34 -17.57 16.46
N ALA A 188 -27.99 -16.58 17.27
CA ALA A 188 -27.56 -16.81 18.65
C ALA A 188 -28.78 -16.93 19.56
N LEU A 189 -28.99 -18.12 20.12
CA LEU A 189 -29.94 -18.38 21.19
C LEU A 189 -29.43 -17.75 22.48
N HIS A 190 -30.31 -17.02 23.16
CA HIS A 190 -30.00 -16.39 24.45
C HIS A 190 -30.61 -17.24 25.55
N ASP A 191 -29.77 -17.87 26.36
CA ASP A 191 -30.20 -18.65 27.51
C ASP A 191 -29.43 -18.18 28.76
N GLN A 192 -30.18 -17.57 29.68
CA GLN A 192 -29.63 -17.03 30.93
C GLN A 192 -29.15 -18.12 31.88
N SER A 193 -29.41 -19.41 31.59
CA SER A 193 -28.92 -20.53 32.38
C SER A 193 -27.38 -20.66 32.39
N PHE A 194 -26.70 -20.07 31.39
CA PHE A 194 -25.25 -20.11 31.27
C PHE A 194 -24.53 -18.93 31.95
N VAL A 195 -25.27 -17.89 32.34
CA VAL A 195 -24.75 -16.80 33.19
C VAL A 195 -24.91 -17.22 34.64
N ASN A 196 -23.80 -17.37 35.34
CA ASN A 196 -23.84 -17.66 36.76
C ASN A 196 -24.38 -16.42 37.51
N LEU A 197 -25.68 -16.39 37.82
CA LEU A 197 -26.34 -15.25 38.47
C LEU A 197 -25.76 -14.90 39.86
N SER A 198 -25.06 -15.85 40.49
CA SER A 198 -24.40 -15.69 41.79
C SER A 198 -23.00 -15.08 41.71
N ASN A 199 -22.33 -15.15 40.56
CA ASN A 199 -21.09 -14.41 40.30
C ASN A 199 -21.04 -14.04 38.80
N PRO A 200 -21.51 -12.83 38.42
CA PRO A 200 -21.64 -12.46 37.02
C PRO A 200 -20.26 -12.38 36.37
N ASP A 201 -19.96 -13.33 35.51
CA ASP A 201 -18.82 -13.23 34.61
C ASP A 201 -19.14 -12.13 33.57
N HIS A 202 -18.56 -10.94 33.77
CA HIS A 202 -18.74 -9.78 32.90
C HIS A 202 -18.41 -10.10 31.43
N HIS A 203 -17.51 -11.05 31.17
CA HIS A 203 -17.13 -11.45 29.81
C HIS A 203 -18.22 -12.30 29.15
N GLN A 204 -18.84 -13.23 29.88
CA GLN A 204 -19.94 -14.04 29.35
C GLN A 204 -21.19 -13.19 29.02
N GLN A 205 -21.50 -12.20 29.87
CA GLN A 205 -22.60 -11.25 29.60
C GLN A 205 -22.39 -10.42 28.34
N HIS A 206 -21.12 -10.13 27.99
CA HIS A 206 -20.79 -9.41 26.77
C HIS A 206 -21.06 -10.25 25.52
N CYS A 207 -20.69 -11.54 25.56
CA CYS A 207 -20.92 -12.47 24.45
C CYS A 207 -22.42 -12.72 24.19
N GLU A 208 -23.24 -12.79 25.23
CA GLU A 208 -24.69 -13.05 25.10
C GLU A 208 -25.48 -11.90 24.44
N LYS A 209 -24.89 -10.71 24.31
CA LYS A 209 -25.53 -9.58 23.64
C LYS A 209 -25.60 -9.74 22.11
N TYR A 210 -24.78 -10.62 21.54
CA TYR A 210 -24.69 -10.79 20.09
C TYR A 210 -25.82 -11.66 19.54
N SER A 211 -26.47 -11.20 18.48
CA SER A 211 -27.66 -11.83 17.91
C SER A 211 -27.38 -12.97 16.93
N ASN A 212 -26.16 -13.08 16.40
CA ASN A 212 -25.79 -14.09 15.42
C ASN A 212 -24.32 -14.53 15.58
N CYS A 213 -23.96 -15.61 14.88
CA CYS A 213 -22.61 -16.15 14.89
C CYS A 213 -21.56 -15.13 14.43
N ASP A 214 -21.80 -14.40 13.34
CA ASP A 214 -20.80 -13.48 12.77
C ASP A 214 -20.42 -12.35 13.73
N PHE A 215 -21.39 -11.75 14.42
CA PHE A 215 -21.11 -10.75 15.46
C PHE A 215 -20.42 -11.36 16.67
N CYS A 216 -20.81 -12.57 17.08
CA CYS A 216 -20.20 -13.29 18.18
C CYS A 216 -18.69 -13.53 17.95
N VAL A 217 -18.31 -14.11 16.81
CA VAL A 217 -16.91 -14.46 16.50
C VAL A 217 -16.05 -13.26 16.08
N THR A 218 -16.64 -12.06 15.98
CA THR A 218 -15.90 -10.81 15.73
C THR A 218 -15.17 -10.33 16.99
N ASN A 219 -15.65 -10.71 18.17
CA ASN A 219 -14.98 -10.41 19.42
C ASN A 219 -13.89 -11.47 19.70
N GLU A 220 -12.72 -11.03 20.18
CA GLU A 220 -11.61 -11.92 20.49
C GLU A 220 -11.91 -12.87 21.65
N GLU A 221 -12.79 -12.47 22.57
CA GLU A 221 -13.13 -13.19 23.80
C GLU A 221 -14.30 -14.18 23.64
N CYS A 222 -15.05 -14.11 22.53
CA CYS A 222 -16.26 -14.89 22.31
C CYS A 222 -16.10 -15.90 21.17
N GLY A 223 -16.76 -17.05 21.26
CA GLY A 223 -16.85 -18.06 20.22
C GLY A 223 -18.27 -18.60 20.09
N PHE A 224 -18.54 -19.33 19.02
CA PHE A 224 -19.89 -19.80 18.70
C PHE A 224 -20.01 -21.31 18.81
N CYS A 225 -21.03 -21.76 19.55
CA CYS A 225 -21.39 -23.15 19.76
C CYS A 225 -22.62 -23.50 18.93
N LEU A 226 -22.43 -24.08 17.75
CA LEU A 226 -23.50 -24.43 16.81
C LEU A 226 -24.18 -25.73 17.23
N VAL A 227 -25.52 -25.77 17.17
CA VAL A 227 -26.29 -27.01 17.34
C VAL A 227 -26.31 -27.79 16.02
N LYS A 228 -25.89 -29.04 16.05
CA LYS A 228 -25.79 -29.87 14.84
C LYS A 228 -27.18 -30.15 14.26
N GLY A 229 -27.42 -29.69 13.04
CA GLY A 229 -28.71 -29.87 12.34
C GLY A 229 -29.68 -28.69 12.46
N GLU A 230 -29.34 -27.65 13.24
CA GLU A 230 -30.11 -26.41 13.35
C GLU A 230 -29.29 -25.21 12.86
N GLU A 231 -29.96 -24.17 12.36
CA GLU A 231 -29.33 -22.89 12.01
C GLU A 231 -29.27 -21.93 13.23
N ALA A 232 -29.05 -22.51 14.42
CA ALA A 232 -29.02 -21.80 15.69
C ALA A 232 -27.93 -22.36 16.62
N GLY A 233 -27.44 -21.52 17.51
CA GLY A 233 -26.37 -21.88 18.44
C GLY A 233 -26.22 -20.87 19.57
N TYR A 234 -25.21 -21.02 20.42
CA TYR A 234 -24.97 -20.16 21.57
C TYR A 234 -23.67 -19.37 21.39
N CYS A 235 -23.69 -18.08 21.70
CA CYS A 235 -22.47 -17.27 21.78
C CYS A 235 -21.90 -17.36 23.20
N LEU A 236 -20.69 -17.90 23.34
CA LEU A 236 -20.10 -18.26 24.63
C LEU A 236 -18.67 -17.72 24.73
N ARG A 237 -18.21 -17.45 25.95
CA ARG A 237 -16.81 -17.05 26.21
C ARG A 237 -15.83 -18.15 25.79
N LYS A 238 -14.68 -17.78 25.23
CA LYS A 238 -13.56 -18.72 24.99
C LYS A 238 -12.95 -19.19 26.31
N ALA A 239 -12.39 -20.40 26.34
CA ALA A 239 -11.64 -20.88 27.50
C ALA A 239 -10.34 -20.07 27.69
N ASP A 240 -9.88 -19.92 28.94
CA ASP A 240 -8.66 -19.15 29.27
C ASP A 240 -7.39 -19.72 28.62
N SER A 241 -7.43 -21.01 28.25
CA SER A 241 -6.41 -21.62 27.41
C SER A 241 -6.79 -21.44 25.93
N ALA A 242 -6.13 -20.49 25.25
CA ALA A 242 -6.41 -20.09 23.87
C ALA A 242 -6.32 -21.24 22.83
N THR A 243 -5.75 -22.39 23.18
CA THR A 243 -5.59 -23.56 22.32
C THR A 243 -6.63 -24.66 22.58
N ALA A 244 -7.46 -24.53 23.62
CA ALA A 244 -8.45 -25.53 23.94
C ALA A 244 -9.63 -25.43 22.96
N PRO A 245 -10.03 -26.53 22.28
CA PRO A 245 -11.12 -26.54 21.30
C PRO A 245 -12.50 -26.57 22.00
N VAL A 246 -12.65 -25.86 23.10
CA VAL A 246 -13.85 -25.83 23.95
C VAL A 246 -14.18 -24.38 24.34
N SER A 247 -15.42 -24.15 24.74
CA SER A 247 -15.85 -22.89 25.34
C SER A 247 -15.52 -22.86 26.84
N GLY A 248 -15.40 -21.66 27.41
CA GLY A 248 -15.22 -21.47 28.85
C GLY A 248 -16.49 -21.76 29.65
N ALA A 249 -17.66 -21.72 29.01
CA ALA A 249 -18.97 -21.94 29.61
C ALA A 249 -19.92 -22.65 28.64
N GLY A 250 -21.04 -23.18 29.14
CA GLY A 250 -22.13 -23.73 28.33
C GLY A 250 -21.87 -25.12 27.71
N PRO A 251 -22.70 -25.55 26.73
CA PRO A 251 -22.70 -26.93 26.22
C PRO A 251 -21.44 -27.32 25.44
N CYS A 252 -20.69 -26.35 24.91
CA CYS A 252 -19.41 -26.58 24.23
C CYS A 252 -18.19 -26.61 25.18
N SER A 253 -18.39 -26.64 26.51
CA SER A 253 -17.30 -26.69 27.49
C SER A 253 -16.75 -28.09 27.72
N SER A 254 -17.55 -29.14 27.51
CA SER A 254 -17.12 -30.53 27.62
C SER A 254 -16.72 -31.10 26.26
N PRO A 255 -15.52 -31.72 26.12
CA PRO A 255 -15.10 -32.40 24.90
C PRO A 255 -16.05 -33.53 24.45
N GLU A 256 -16.79 -34.14 25.37
CA GLU A 256 -17.68 -35.29 25.11
C GLU A 256 -18.95 -34.88 24.32
N ALA A 257 -19.40 -33.63 24.49
CA ALA A 257 -20.55 -33.08 23.77
C ALA A 257 -20.19 -32.55 22.37
N MET A 258 -18.88 -32.40 22.10
CA MET A 258 -18.34 -31.89 20.83
C MET A 258 -18.38 -32.97 19.74
N GLY A 259 -18.87 -32.62 18.55
CA GLY A 259 -18.95 -33.51 17.39
C GLY A 259 -20.16 -34.45 17.36
N THR A 260 -20.77 -34.75 18.51
CA THR A 260 -22.02 -35.52 18.62
C THR A 260 -23.23 -34.61 18.40
N LYS A 261 -23.44 -33.62 19.28
CA LYS A 261 -24.58 -32.69 19.23
C LYS A 261 -24.20 -31.23 18.96
N TYR A 262 -23.00 -30.81 19.35
CA TYR A 262 -22.54 -29.42 19.18
C TYR A 262 -21.23 -29.34 18.39
N GLU A 263 -21.04 -28.25 17.67
CA GLU A 263 -19.80 -27.90 16.99
C GLU A 263 -19.32 -26.52 17.45
N TRP A 264 -18.09 -26.45 17.95
CA TRP A 264 -17.49 -25.22 18.44
C TRP A 264 -16.53 -24.63 17.41
N ASP A 265 -16.71 -23.35 17.13
CA ASP A 265 -15.76 -22.57 16.36
C ASP A 265 -15.55 -21.19 17.02
N GLN A 266 -14.28 -20.80 17.14
CA GLN A 266 -13.89 -19.57 17.80
C GLN A 266 -13.80 -18.38 16.83
N ASN A 267 -13.61 -18.64 15.53
CA ASN A 267 -13.18 -17.63 14.56
C ASN A 267 -13.96 -17.70 13.23
N SER A 268 -14.80 -18.71 13.01
CA SER A 268 -15.54 -18.91 11.77
C SER A 268 -16.99 -19.33 12.01
N CYS A 269 -17.85 -18.99 11.05
CA CYS A 269 -19.25 -19.40 11.01
C CYS A 269 -19.50 -20.21 9.76
N LYS A 270 -20.37 -21.23 9.85
CA LYS A 270 -20.84 -21.94 8.66
C LYS A 270 -21.71 -20.98 7.83
N THR A 271 -21.40 -20.88 6.55
CA THR A 271 -22.13 -20.06 5.58
C THR A 271 -22.02 -20.65 4.19
N LYS A 272 -23.02 -20.38 3.34
CA LYS A 272 -22.99 -20.77 1.93
C LYS A 272 -22.05 -19.91 1.08
N TYR A 273 -21.60 -18.76 1.61
CA TYR A 273 -20.83 -17.76 0.88
C TYR A 273 -19.31 -17.84 1.08
N THR A 274 -18.76 -18.93 1.64
CA THR A 274 -17.33 -19.03 2.01
C THR A 274 -16.35 -18.71 0.90
N ILE A 275 -16.65 -19.11 -0.33
CA ILE A 275 -15.75 -18.93 -1.48
C ILE A 275 -15.75 -17.47 -1.96
N LEU A 276 -16.86 -16.75 -1.76
CA LEU A 276 -17.09 -15.42 -2.35
C LEU A 276 -16.07 -14.37 -1.85
N PRO A 277 -15.84 -14.16 -0.54
CA PRO A 277 -14.81 -13.23 -0.06
C PRO A 277 -13.41 -13.58 -0.55
N ILE A 278 -13.09 -14.86 -0.72
CA ILE A 278 -11.75 -15.32 -1.14
C ILE A 278 -11.49 -14.92 -2.59
N ILE A 279 -12.45 -15.14 -3.49
CA ILE A 279 -12.34 -14.71 -4.90
C ILE A 279 -12.23 -13.19 -4.99
N ILE A 280 -13.05 -12.47 -4.23
CA ILE A 280 -13.02 -11.00 -4.21
C ILE A 280 -11.68 -10.50 -3.67
N MET A 281 -11.11 -11.16 -2.67
CA MET A 281 -9.80 -10.82 -2.10
C MET A 281 -8.68 -11.00 -3.13
N VAL A 282 -8.72 -12.08 -3.92
CA VAL A 282 -7.80 -12.29 -5.04
C VAL A 282 -7.90 -11.14 -6.03
N PHE A 283 -9.11 -10.77 -6.43
CA PHE A 283 -9.34 -9.67 -7.37
C PHE A 283 -8.91 -8.31 -6.80
N TYR A 284 -9.12 -8.07 -5.51
CA TYR A 284 -8.63 -6.91 -4.78
C TYR A 284 -7.10 -6.81 -4.86
N LEU A 285 -6.40 -7.90 -4.52
CA LEU A 285 -4.93 -7.93 -4.52
C LEU A 285 -4.35 -7.78 -5.92
N LEU A 286 -4.97 -8.40 -6.93
CA LEU A 286 -4.57 -8.23 -8.33
C LEU A 286 -4.80 -6.79 -8.80
N SER A 287 -5.96 -6.21 -8.48
CA SER A 287 -6.26 -4.81 -8.80
C SER A 287 -5.27 -3.88 -8.13
N PHE A 288 -4.94 -4.09 -6.86
CA PHE A 288 -3.99 -3.28 -6.11
C PHE A 288 -2.56 -3.38 -6.68
N SER A 289 -2.06 -4.59 -6.90
CA SER A 289 -0.71 -4.83 -7.46
C SER A 289 -0.55 -4.34 -8.90
N SER A 290 -1.64 -4.30 -9.68
CA SER A 290 -1.61 -3.85 -11.08
C SER A 290 -1.26 -2.37 -11.30
N GLY A 291 -1.27 -1.55 -10.25
CA GLY A 291 -0.89 -0.14 -10.35
C GLY A 291 -0.83 0.61 -9.02
N TYR A 292 -1.83 0.44 -8.16
CA TYR A 292 -1.93 1.17 -6.89
C TYR A 292 -0.78 0.87 -5.93
N ALA A 293 -0.14 -0.31 -6.06
CA ALA A 293 1.06 -0.65 -5.31
C ALA A 293 2.33 0.08 -5.81
N PRO A 294 2.81 -0.11 -7.06
CA PRO A 294 4.09 0.47 -7.47
C PRO A 294 4.02 1.94 -7.89
N LEU A 295 2.92 2.41 -8.47
CA LEU A 295 2.88 3.73 -9.11
C LEU A 295 3.03 4.89 -8.13
N PRO A 296 2.47 4.87 -6.90
CA PRO A 296 2.77 5.87 -5.87
C PRO A 296 4.27 6.06 -5.61
N TRP A 297 5.06 4.99 -5.64
CA TRP A 297 6.51 5.04 -5.43
C TRP A 297 7.23 5.61 -6.65
N VAL A 298 6.86 5.17 -7.84
CA VAL A 298 7.42 5.66 -9.12
C VAL A 298 7.16 7.16 -9.26
N VAL A 299 5.91 7.58 -9.06
CA VAL A 299 5.48 8.98 -9.17
C VAL A 299 6.21 9.86 -8.14
N ASN A 300 6.40 9.39 -6.91
CA ASN A 300 7.19 10.13 -5.92
C ASN A 300 8.68 10.23 -6.30
N ALA A 301 9.24 9.29 -7.06
CA ALA A 301 10.61 9.42 -7.56
C ALA A 301 10.70 10.43 -8.73
N GLU A 302 9.64 10.57 -9.52
CA GLU A 302 9.57 11.44 -10.71
C GLU A 302 9.19 12.90 -10.39
N PHE A 303 8.40 13.15 -9.34
CA PHE A 303 7.84 14.47 -9.02
C PHE A 303 8.83 15.55 -8.60
N TYR A 304 9.92 15.14 -7.96
CA TYR A 304 10.77 16.08 -7.23
C TYR A 304 12.01 16.45 -8.04
N PRO A 305 12.41 17.75 -7.99
CA PRO A 305 13.67 18.17 -8.56
C PRO A 305 14.82 17.47 -7.84
N LEU A 306 15.94 17.30 -8.55
CA LEU A 306 17.07 16.51 -8.10
C LEU A 306 17.59 16.93 -6.71
N TRP A 307 17.70 18.23 -6.45
CA TRP A 307 18.16 18.79 -5.17
C TRP A 307 17.23 18.51 -3.97
N ALA A 308 15.93 18.25 -4.21
CA ALA A 308 14.93 18.01 -3.16
C ALA A 308 14.50 16.54 -3.05
N ARG A 309 14.83 15.72 -4.06
CA ARG A 309 14.23 14.41 -4.27
C ARG A 309 14.36 13.48 -3.07
N SER A 310 15.56 13.31 -2.54
CA SER A 310 15.80 12.40 -1.41
C SER A 310 14.99 12.81 -0.18
N THR A 311 14.97 14.11 0.16
CA THR A 311 14.21 14.63 1.30
C THR A 311 12.70 14.45 1.09
N CYS A 312 12.18 14.79 -0.09
CA CYS A 312 10.75 14.68 -0.37
C CYS A 312 10.27 13.23 -0.44
N VAL A 313 11.04 12.32 -1.04
CA VAL A 313 10.75 10.87 -1.04
C VAL A 313 10.75 10.33 0.39
N SER A 314 11.70 10.73 1.25
CA SER A 314 11.72 10.34 2.65
C SER A 314 10.50 10.82 3.43
N ILE A 315 10.04 12.06 3.21
CA ILE A 315 8.81 12.59 3.83
C ILE A 315 7.59 11.80 3.35
N ALA A 316 7.45 11.57 2.04
CA ALA A 316 6.34 10.78 1.50
C ALA A 316 6.35 9.33 2.01
N THR A 317 7.54 8.75 2.19
CA THR A 317 7.74 7.42 2.81
C THR A 317 7.32 7.43 4.28
N ALA A 318 7.68 8.47 5.05
CA ALA A 318 7.23 8.63 6.42
C ALA A 318 5.69 8.73 6.50
N CYS A 319 5.06 9.48 5.58
CA CYS A 319 3.61 9.51 5.47
C CYS A 319 3.02 8.10 5.21
N ASN A 320 3.62 7.32 4.30
CA ASN A 320 3.20 5.94 4.06
C ASN A 320 3.22 5.12 5.36
N TRP A 321 4.34 5.11 6.09
CA TRP A 321 4.47 4.32 7.31
C TRP A 321 3.58 4.80 8.46
N ILE A 322 3.32 6.11 8.58
CA ILE A 322 2.38 6.66 9.57
C ILE A 322 0.96 6.14 9.31
N PHE A 323 0.48 6.21 8.08
CA PHE A 323 -0.86 5.73 7.75
C PHE A 323 -0.96 4.21 7.80
N ASN A 324 0.11 3.49 7.44
CA ASN A 324 0.21 2.05 7.65
C ASN A 324 0.03 1.69 9.13
N LEU A 325 0.73 2.38 10.04
CA LEU A 325 0.63 2.14 11.48
C LEU A 325 -0.79 2.43 11.99
N ILE A 326 -1.38 3.57 11.61
CA ILE A 326 -2.74 3.95 12.01
C ILE A 326 -3.73 2.86 11.60
N ILE A 327 -3.72 2.43 10.34
CA ILE A 327 -4.68 1.44 9.82
C ILE A 327 -4.44 0.06 10.43
N SER A 328 -3.19 -0.34 10.62
CA SER A 328 -2.86 -1.63 11.23
C SER A 328 -3.31 -1.72 12.69
N LEU A 329 -3.12 -0.65 13.47
CA LEU A 329 -3.53 -0.61 14.88
C LEU A 329 -5.04 -0.46 15.08
N THR A 330 -5.73 0.18 14.14
CA THR A 330 -7.16 0.48 14.29
C THR A 330 -8.07 -0.58 13.69
N PHE A 331 -7.57 -1.47 12.81
CA PHE A 331 -8.44 -2.38 12.06
C PHE A 331 -9.36 -3.25 12.92
N LEU A 332 -8.84 -3.94 13.94
CA LEU A 332 -9.68 -4.83 14.76
C LEU A 332 -10.73 -4.02 15.53
N SER A 333 -10.32 -2.93 16.17
CA SER A 333 -11.23 -2.03 16.88
C SER A 333 -12.30 -1.45 15.96
N LEU A 334 -11.93 -1.10 14.73
CA LEU A 334 -12.84 -0.59 13.71
C LEU A 334 -13.81 -1.67 13.25
N SER A 335 -13.33 -2.91 13.05
CA SER A 335 -14.18 -4.07 12.71
C SER A 335 -15.15 -4.44 13.84
N GLN A 336 -14.79 -4.21 15.10
CA GLN A 336 -15.69 -4.41 16.23
C GLN A 336 -16.72 -3.28 16.36
N ALA A 337 -16.31 -2.02 16.11
CA ALA A 337 -17.18 -0.86 16.23
C ALA A 337 -18.14 -0.67 15.05
N LEU A 338 -17.66 -0.86 13.82
CA LEU A 338 -18.44 -0.65 12.58
C LEU A 338 -18.96 -1.95 11.96
N THR A 339 -18.52 -3.12 12.44
CA THR A 339 -18.65 -4.46 11.81
C THR A 339 -17.66 -4.71 10.67
N LYS A 340 -17.41 -5.99 10.34
CA LYS A 340 -16.52 -6.39 9.23
C LYS A 340 -16.91 -5.72 7.92
N TYR A 341 -18.19 -5.79 7.54
CA TYR A 341 -18.69 -5.19 6.29
C TYR A 341 -18.61 -3.66 6.32
N GLY A 342 -18.90 -3.04 7.47
CA GLY A 342 -18.81 -1.59 7.65
C GLY A 342 -17.39 -1.06 7.42
N THR A 343 -16.37 -1.78 7.93
CA THR A 343 -14.96 -1.44 7.72
C THR A 343 -14.57 -1.45 6.24
N PHE A 344 -14.98 -2.46 5.48
CA PHE A 344 -14.69 -2.51 4.03
C PHE A 344 -15.39 -1.40 3.25
N PHE A 345 -16.63 -1.04 3.61
CA PHE A 345 -17.32 0.11 3.02
C PHE A 345 -16.64 1.44 3.35
N LEU A 346 -16.11 1.60 4.57
CA LEU A 346 -15.33 2.77 4.95
C LEU A 346 -14.05 2.89 4.12
N TYR A 347 -13.30 1.80 3.94
CA TYR A 347 -12.12 1.79 3.07
C TYR A 347 -12.46 2.07 1.61
N ALA A 348 -13.60 1.57 1.12
CA ALA A 348 -14.10 1.93 -0.21
C ALA A 348 -14.33 3.44 -0.32
N GLY A 349 -14.94 4.06 0.70
CA GLY A 349 -15.15 5.51 0.79
C GLY A 349 -13.85 6.31 0.69
N PHE A 350 -12.83 5.96 1.49
CA PHE A 350 -11.51 6.60 1.39
C PHE A 350 -10.87 6.41 0.02
N THR A 351 -11.05 5.24 -0.59
CA THR A 351 -10.49 4.95 -1.91
C THR A 351 -11.22 5.72 -3.03
N VAL A 352 -12.53 6.00 -2.90
CA VAL A 352 -13.27 6.89 -3.82
C VAL A 352 -12.75 8.34 -3.73
N VAL A 353 -12.47 8.81 -2.51
CA VAL A 353 -11.82 10.12 -2.32
C VAL A 353 -10.43 10.12 -2.96
N ALA A 354 -9.67 9.03 -2.82
CA ALA A 354 -8.38 8.87 -3.48
C ALA A 354 -8.48 8.92 -5.01
N LEU A 355 -9.45 8.22 -5.60
CA LEU A 355 -9.69 8.24 -7.05
C LEU A 355 -10.00 9.66 -7.53
N THR A 356 -10.87 10.37 -6.80
CA THR A 356 -11.23 11.76 -7.08
C THR A 356 -10.00 12.67 -7.01
N PHE A 357 -9.17 12.49 -5.97
CA PHE A 357 -7.93 13.24 -5.83
C PHE A 357 -6.95 12.98 -6.98
N VAL A 358 -6.73 11.71 -7.33
CA VAL A 358 -5.87 11.33 -8.47
C VAL A 358 -6.42 11.89 -9.78
N TYR A 359 -7.73 11.87 -9.98
CA TYR A 359 -8.35 12.42 -11.18
C TYR A 359 -8.10 13.92 -11.32
N PHE A 360 -8.18 14.72 -10.25
CA PHE A 360 -8.01 16.17 -10.36
C PHE A 360 -6.56 16.67 -10.20
N PHE A 361 -5.75 16.02 -9.37
CA PHE A 361 -4.48 16.57 -8.91
C PHE A 361 -3.24 15.84 -9.42
N LEU A 362 -3.34 14.57 -9.88
CA LEU A 362 -2.20 13.84 -10.42
C LEU A 362 -1.98 14.20 -11.90
N PRO A 363 -0.90 14.91 -12.28
CA PRO A 363 -0.54 15.07 -13.68
C PRO A 363 0.00 13.77 -14.27
N GLU A 364 -0.05 13.65 -15.60
CA GLU A 364 0.67 12.57 -16.31
C GLU A 364 2.16 12.94 -16.40
N THR A 365 3.03 11.99 -16.05
CA THR A 365 4.50 12.16 -16.06
C THR A 365 5.17 11.44 -17.23
N ARG A 366 4.44 10.58 -17.95
CA ARG A 366 4.97 9.83 -19.10
C ARG A 366 5.54 10.78 -20.17
N GLY A 367 6.77 10.48 -20.61
CA GLY A 367 7.42 11.16 -21.73
C GLY A 367 7.98 12.54 -21.37
N TYR A 368 7.93 12.94 -20.10
CA TYR A 368 8.59 14.14 -19.60
C TYR A 368 9.91 13.78 -18.94
N SER A 369 10.96 14.54 -19.23
CA SER A 369 12.18 14.54 -18.42
C SER A 369 11.89 15.02 -17.00
N ILE A 370 12.75 14.66 -16.05
CA ILE A 370 12.64 15.04 -14.63
C ILE A 370 12.44 16.56 -14.47
N ASP A 371 13.19 17.36 -15.22
CA ASP A 371 13.11 18.81 -15.16
C ASP A 371 11.81 19.35 -15.76
N GLU A 372 11.25 18.67 -16.76
CA GLU A 372 9.96 19.05 -17.34
C GLU A 372 8.79 18.71 -16.43
N VAL A 373 8.90 17.63 -15.63
CA VAL A 373 7.93 17.30 -14.58
C VAL A 373 7.86 18.41 -13.54
N GLU A 374 8.99 19.04 -13.18
CA GLU A 374 8.99 20.20 -12.27
C GLU A 374 8.09 21.33 -12.81
N MET A 375 8.13 21.57 -14.12
CA MET A 375 7.31 22.60 -14.78
C MET A 375 5.80 22.32 -14.72
N LEU A 376 5.37 21.07 -14.52
CA LEU A 376 3.94 20.71 -14.37
C LEU A 376 3.34 21.28 -13.08
N PHE A 377 4.17 21.51 -12.06
CA PHE A 377 3.74 22.03 -10.77
C PHE A 377 3.93 23.56 -10.64
N MET A 378 4.55 24.20 -11.64
CA MET A 378 4.79 25.64 -11.67
C MET A 378 3.56 26.44 -12.15
N THR A 379 3.47 27.71 -11.74
CA THR A 379 2.50 28.66 -12.31
C THR A 379 2.92 29.08 -13.72
N LYS A 380 1.98 29.55 -14.56
CA LYS A 380 2.27 29.99 -15.95
C LYS A 380 3.43 31.00 -16.02
N ARG A 381 3.47 31.96 -15.09
CA ARG A 381 4.53 32.98 -15.00
C ARG A 381 5.89 32.38 -14.61
N ALA A 382 5.91 31.43 -13.68
CA ALA A 382 7.14 30.74 -13.28
C ALA A 382 7.66 29.83 -14.40
N LYS A 383 6.76 29.13 -15.11
CA LYS A 383 7.11 28.31 -16.28
C LYS A 383 7.74 29.15 -17.40
N GLN A 384 7.16 30.31 -17.73
CA GLN A 384 7.73 31.22 -18.73
C GLN A 384 9.13 31.72 -18.32
N HIS A 385 9.33 32.04 -17.05
CA HIS A 385 10.64 32.46 -16.56
C HIS A 385 11.69 31.33 -16.62
N ALA A 386 11.31 30.11 -16.26
CA ALA A 386 12.17 28.93 -16.33
C ALA A 386 12.57 28.61 -17.78
N LEU A 387 11.62 28.65 -18.71
CA LEU A 387 11.87 28.47 -20.15
C LEU A 387 12.81 29.55 -20.70
N ALA A 388 12.57 30.82 -20.37
CA ALA A 388 13.43 31.93 -20.81
C ALA A 388 14.86 31.83 -20.24
N LYS A 389 15.01 31.33 -19.00
CA LYS A 389 16.32 31.06 -18.39
C LYS A 389 17.04 29.90 -19.09
N ARG A 390 16.31 28.83 -19.43
CA ARG A 390 16.84 27.69 -20.21
C ARG A 390 17.29 28.11 -21.61
N GLU A 391 16.50 28.89 -22.32
CA GLU A 391 16.82 29.38 -23.66
C GLU A 391 18.09 30.25 -23.64
N LYS A 392 18.22 31.14 -22.64
CA LYS A 392 19.46 31.90 -22.42
C LYS A 392 20.65 31.01 -22.10
N SER A 393 20.48 29.99 -21.25
CA SER A 393 21.57 29.08 -20.90
C SER A 393 21.99 28.17 -22.05
N SER A 394 21.05 27.70 -22.87
CA SER A 394 21.33 26.90 -24.07
C SER A 394 22.08 27.73 -25.12
N ASN A 395 21.61 28.96 -25.37
CA ASN A 395 22.29 29.90 -26.27
C ASN A 395 23.68 30.32 -25.76
N ALA A 396 23.91 30.30 -24.44
CA ALA A 396 25.22 30.58 -23.85
C ALA A 396 26.20 29.38 -23.89
N LEU A 397 25.70 28.15 -24.00
CA LEU A 397 26.51 26.92 -24.01
C LEU A 397 26.82 26.40 -25.43
N ASN A 398 26.10 26.82 -26.48
CA ASN A 398 26.40 26.41 -27.85
C ASN A 398 25.87 27.40 -28.91
N PRO A 399 26.72 28.20 -29.58
CA PRO A 399 26.31 28.96 -30.76
C PRO A 399 26.12 28.09 -32.03
N ASN A 400 26.46 26.79 -32.00
CA ASN A 400 26.54 25.94 -33.20
C ASN A 400 25.77 24.60 -33.14
N ILE A 401 24.97 24.32 -32.11
CA ILE A 401 24.05 23.17 -32.16
C ILE A 401 22.66 23.70 -32.49
N SER A 402 22.37 23.68 -33.78
CA SER A 402 21.03 23.92 -34.31
C SER A 402 20.08 22.89 -33.73
N VAL A 403 18.97 23.42 -33.23
CA VAL A 403 17.72 22.75 -32.89
C VAL A 403 17.51 21.52 -33.78
N ILE A 404 17.59 20.33 -33.20
CA ILE A 404 17.01 19.13 -33.83
C ILE A 404 15.52 19.43 -33.93
N GLN A 405 15.08 19.72 -35.16
CA GLN A 405 13.68 19.93 -35.51
C GLN A 405 12.88 18.71 -35.08
N MET A 406 11.97 18.88 -34.12
CA MET A 406 10.78 18.06 -34.02
C MET A 406 9.84 18.43 -35.17
N THR A 407 10.14 17.94 -36.36
CA THR A 407 9.18 17.84 -37.46
C THR A 407 9.39 16.48 -38.13
N ASP A 408 8.27 15.79 -38.31
CA ASP A 408 8.07 14.57 -39.11
C ASP A 408 8.30 13.22 -38.41
N ALA A 409 7.24 12.75 -37.76
CA ALA A 409 6.79 11.37 -37.91
C ALA A 409 5.26 11.35 -37.89
N SER A 410 4.70 11.25 -39.10
CA SER A 410 3.31 10.96 -39.46
C SER A 410 2.82 9.62 -38.91
#